data_AF-A0A968HK19-F1
#
_entry.id   AF-A0A968HK19-F1
#
_cell.length_a   1.000
_cell.length_b   1.000
_cell.length_c   1.000
_cell.angle_alpha   90.00
_cell.angle_beta   90.00
_cell.angle_gamma   90.00
#
_symmetry.space_group_name_H-M   'P 1'
#
loop_
_entity.id
_entity.type
_entity.pdbx_description
1 polymer ?
#
loop_
_entity_poly.entity_id
_entity_poly.type
_entity_poly.pdbx_seq_one_letter_code
_entity_poly.pdbx_strand_id
1 'polypeptide(L)' 'MAVDSIDIYRFLPKIDCGQCPAKSCMAFAKAVSEDYGRLSECARLTPYGLMLIEGIISQGR' A
#
# COMPACT_ATOMS: atom_id res chain seq x y z
N MET A 1 -8.86 -12.23 7.85
CA MET A 1 -8.76 -10.94 8.56
C MET A 1 -8.23 -9.96 7.53
N ALA A 2 -8.93 -8.85 7.25
CA ALA A 2 -8.40 -7.86 6.32
C ALA A 2 -7.04 -7.37 6.82
N VAL A 3 -6.05 -7.26 5.94
CA VAL A 3 -4.74 -6.68 6.30
C VAL A 3 -4.95 -5.26 6.80
N ASP A 4 -4.36 -4.92 7.94
CA ASP A 4 -4.53 -3.58 8.49
C ASP A 4 -3.80 -2.55 7.62
N SER A 5 -4.46 -1.43 7.37
CA SER A 5 -3.89 -0.33 6.59
C SER A 5 -2.58 0.20 7.18
N ILE A 6 -2.37 0.10 8.49
CA ILE A 6 -1.12 0.45 9.16
C ILE A 6 0.02 -0.46 8.73
N ASP A 7 -0.22 -1.77 8.59
CA ASP A 7 0.81 -2.71 8.16
C ASP A 7 1.32 -2.36 6.76
N ILE A 8 0.42 -2.01 5.85
CA ILE A 8 0.76 -1.51 4.51
C ILE A 8 1.50 -0.18 4.59
N TYR A 9 0.97 0.77 5.37
CA TYR A 9 1.54 2.12 5.52
C TYR A 9 2.97 2.12 6.04
N ARG A 10 3.35 1.14 6.87
CA ARG A 10 4.72 1.02 7.41
C ARG A 10 5.78 0.87 6.32
N PHE A 11 5.45 0.23 5.20
CA PHE A 11 6.35 -0.04 4.08
C PHE A 11 6.23 0.99 2.94
N LEU A 12 5.25 1.89 3.00
CA LEU A 12 5.14 2.96 2.03
C LEU A 12 6.25 4.02 2.23
N PRO A 13 6.55 4.83 1.19
CA PRO A 13 7.60 5.84 1.26
C PRO A 13 7.29 7.02 2.20
N LYS A 14 6.01 7.23 2.58
CA LYS A 14 5.55 8.31 3.51
C LYS A 14 5.93 9.73 3.09
N ILE A 15 6.00 9.97 1.77
CA ILE A 15 6.34 11.27 1.19
C ILE A 15 5.12 12.02 0.63
N ASP A 16 3.94 11.38 0.62
CA ASP A 16 2.69 11.94 0.09
C ASP A 16 2.87 12.60 -1.30
N CYS A 17 3.56 11.89 -2.21
CA CYS A 17 4.02 12.46 -3.49
C CYS A 17 2.91 12.84 -4.49
N GLY A 18 1.66 12.44 -4.25
CA GLY A 18 0.54 12.71 -5.15
C GLY A 18 0.62 12.02 -6.53
N GLN A 19 1.51 11.03 -6.71
CA GLN A 19 1.68 10.32 -7.99
C GLN A 19 0.78 9.08 -8.16
N CYS A 20 0.07 8.70 -7.10
CA CYS A 20 -0.94 7.63 -7.10
C CYS A 20 -2.32 8.26 -6.87
N PRO A 21 -3.44 7.60 -7.21
CA PRO A 21 -4.78 8.19 -7.15
C PRO A 21 -5.26 8.56 -5.74
N ALA A 22 -4.53 8.15 -4.70
CA ALA A 22 -4.83 8.48 -3.31
C ALA A 22 -4.29 9.85 -2.89
N LYS A 23 -5.01 10.52 -1.97
CA LYS A 23 -4.65 11.85 -1.43
C LYS A 23 -3.39 11.86 -0.56
N SER A 24 -3.00 10.71 0.00
CA SER A 24 -1.82 10.53 0.86
C SER A 24 -1.42 9.07 0.89
N CYS A 25 -0.20 8.77 1.36
CA CYS A 25 0.28 7.40 1.57
C CYS A 25 -0.64 6.62 2.53
N MET A 26 -1.18 7.26 3.57
CA MET A 26 -2.14 6.63 4.46
C MET A 26 -3.46 6.29 3.74
N ALA A 27 -3.97 7.21 2.92
CA ALA A 27 -5.16 6.97 2.12
C ALA A 27 -4.94 5.85 1.09
N PHE A 28 -3.72 5.77 0.52
CA PHE A 28 -3.33 4.69 -0.38
C PHE A 28 -3.31 3.34 0.33
N ALA A 29 -2.69 3.27 1.51
CA ALA A 29 -2.65 2.06 2.32
C ALA A 29 -4.05 1.54 2.67
N LYS A 30 -4.97 2.46 3.02
CA LYS A 30 -6.37 2.11 3.27
C LYS A 30 -7.06 1.59 2.01
N ALA A 31 -6.90 2.26 0.86
CA ALA A 31 -7.49 1.82 -0.40
C ALA A 31 -7.01 0.42 -0.80
N VAL A 32 -5.72 0.10 -0.62
CA VAL A 32 -5.19 -1.24 -0.90
C VAL A 32 -5.70 -2.28 0.11
N SER A 33 -5.77 -1.93 1.39
CA SER A 33 -6.34 -2.80 2.45
C SER A 33 -7.80 -3.17 2.19
N GLU A 34 -8.57 -2.25 1.61
CA GLU A 34 -9.98 -2.43 1.25
C GLU A 34 -10.19 -2.97 -0.18
N ASP A 35 -9.13 -3.38 -0.90
CA ASP A 35 -9.17 -3.86 -2.30
C ASP A 35 -9.66 -2.80 -3.33
N TYR A 36 -9.68 -1.52 -2.97
CA TYR A 36 -10.00 -0.38 -3.84
C TYR A 36 -8.80 0.16 -4.63
N GLY A 37 -7.63 -0.47 -4.53
CA GLY A 37 -6.41 -0.05 -5.24
C GLY A 37 -5.34 -1.14 -5.31
N ARG A 38 -4.35 -0.97 -6.19
CA ARG A 38 -3.23 -1.91 -6.37
C ARG A 38 -1.91 -1.28 -5.94
N LEU A 39 -1.03 -2.08 -5.34
CA LEU A 39 0.31 -1.62 -4.93
C LEU A 39 1.13 -1.05 -6.09
N SER A 40 0.93 -1.59 -7.29
CA SER A 40 1.59 -1.13 -8.52
C SER A 40 1.24 0.31 -8.92
N GLU A 41 0.19 0.92 -8.36
CA GLU A 41 -0.17 2.31 -8.62
C GLU A 41 0.75 3.32 -7.89
N CYS A 42 1.51 2.87 -6.89
CA CYS A 42 2.49 3.73 -6.24
C CYS A 42 3.83 3.71 -7.00
N ALA A 43 4.06 4.71 -7.86
CA ALA A 43 5.29 4.84 -8.65
C ALA A 43 6.58 4.98 -7.81
N ARG A 44 6.45 5.32 -6.52
CA ARG A 44 7.56 5.49 -5.58
C ARG A 44 7.81 4.26 -4.71
N LEU A 45 6.98 3.23 -4.85
CA LEU A 45 7.17 1.98 -4.11
C LEU A 45 8.32 1.21 -4.73
N THR A 46 9.30 0.85 -3.91
CA THR A 46 10.43 0.05 -4.39
C THR A 46 9.97 -1.38 -4.65
N PRO A 47 10.65 -2.12 -5.56
CA PRO A 47 10.34 -3.53 -5.81
C PRO A 47 10.37 -4.37 -4.51
N TYR A 48 11.29 -4.04 -3.61
CA TYR A 48 11.41 -4.67 -2.30
C TYR A 48 10.21 -4.36 -1.40
N GLY A 49 9.76 -3.10 -1.33
CA GLY A 49 8.56 -2.73 -0.57
C GLY A 49 7.30 -3.40 -1.12
N LEU A 50 7.18 -3.51 -2.45
CA LEU A 50 6.08 -4.21 -3.11
C LEU A 50 6.04 -5.69 -2.72
N MET A 51 7.17 -6.40 -2.78
CA MET A 51 7.26 -7.81 -2.37
C MET A 51 6.84 -8.03 -0.90
N LEU A 52 7.28 -7.14 0.01
CA LEU A 52 6.93 -7.24 1.42
C LEU A 52 5.42 -7.07 1.63
N ILE A 53 4.81 -6.06 1.01
CA ILE A 53 3.39 -5.78 1.20
C ILE A 53 2.52 -6.86 0.53
N GLU A 54 2.87 -7.32 -0.69
CA GLU A 54 2.18 -8.44 -1.35
C GLU A 54 2.17 -9.70 -0.47
N GLY A 55 3.30 -10.00 0.20
CA GLY A 55 3.39 -11.13 1.13
C GLY A 55 2.45 -11.01 2.32
N ILE A 56 2.18 -9.79 2.80
CA ILE A 56 1.25 -9.53 3.90
C ILE A 56 -0.20 -9.66 3.41
N ILE A 57 -0.52 -9.10 2.24
CA ILE A 57 -1.86 -9.16 1.62
C ILE A 57 -2.25 -10.61 1.29
N SER A 58 -1.33 -11.41 0.75
CA SER A 58 -1.59 -12.79 0.34
C SER A 58 -1.84 -13.76 1.51
N GLN A 59 -1.51 -13.39 2.75
CA GLN A 59 -1.78 -14.20 3.95
C GLN A 59 -3.13 -13.88 4.61
N GLY A 60 -3.80 -12.79 4.20
CA GLY A 60 -5.07 -12.35 4.78
C GLY A 60 -6.33 -12.67 3.97
N ARG A 61 -6.17 -13.23 2.76
CA ARG A 61 -7.24 -13.52 1.80
C ARG A 61 -7.63 -15.00 1.77
#